data_AF-A0A3S5FFM5-F1
#
_entry.id   AF-A0A3S5FFM5-F1
#
_cell.length_a   1.000
_cell.length_b   1.000
_cell.length_c   1.000
_cell.angle_alpha   90.00
_cell.angle_beta   90.00
_cell.angle_gamma   90.00
#
_symmetry.space_group_name_H-M   'P 1'
#
loop_
_entity.id
_entity.type
_entity.pdbx_description
1 polymer ?
#
loop_
_entity_poly.entity_id
_entity_poly.type
_entity_poly.pdbx_seq_one_letter_code
_entity_poly.pdbx_strand_id
1 'polypeptide(L)'
;MAVSTVPPDFSLHPGLSRTLKEREKLVSQREANWALGEMFAYGSLLKEGRHVRLSGQDVERGTFSHRHSEIDKKVFIPLNNLYPGQAPFSICNSSLSEFGVLGFELGYSLTNPDALVLWEAQFGDFMNTAQCIIDQFLCSGQQKWVRQSGLVLLLPHGFEGMGPEHSSARPERFLMNSNDDESHVPVSFKLLNPIHYPMQLTFGKQSYASISS
;
A
#
# COMPACT_ATOMS: atom_id res chain seq x y z
N MET A 1 -17.50 -6.86 -13.31
CA MET A 1 -16.12 -6.37 -13.53
C MET A 1 -16.08 -4.87 -13.21
N ALA A 2 -16.24 -4.50 -11.94
CA ALA A 2 -16.52 -3.10 -11.56
C ALA A 2 -15.31 -2.14 -11.66
N VAL A 3 -14.07 -2.65 -11.68
CA VAL A 3 -12.83 -1.84 -11.72
C VAL A 3 -12.43 -1.32 -13.10
N SER A 4 -13.04 -1.85 -14.16
CA SER A 4 -12.77 -1.46 -15.56
C SER A 4 -13.95 -0.69 -16.18
N THR A 5 -15.01 -0.45 -15.41
CA THR A 5 -16.25 0.16 -15.88
C THR A 5 -16.52 1.46 -15.12
N VAL A 6 -17.13 2.42 -15.81
CA VAL A 6 -17.67 3.64 -15.20
C VAL A 6 -19.19 3.65 -15.32
N PRO A 7 -19.90 4.44 -14.50
CA PRO A 7 -21.33 4.67 -14.69
C PRO A 7 -21.65 5.21 -16.10
N PRO A 8 -22.84 4.93 -16.66
CA PRO A 8 -23.19 5.34 -18.04
C PRO A 8 -23.10 6.85 -18.29
N ASP A 9 -23.40 7.67 -17.29
CA ASP A 9 -23.41 9.14 -17.40
C ASP A 9 -22.06 9.79 -17.07
N PHE A 10 -20.97 9.00 -17.07
CA PHE A 10 -19.66 9.46 -16.64
C PHE A 10 -18.81 9.98 -17.81
N SER A 11 -18.42 11.26 -17.77
CA SER A 11 -17.53 11.86 -18.77
C SER A 11 -16.08 11.42 -18.55
N LEU A 12 -15.65 10.38 -19.27
CA LEU A 12 -14.29 9.85 -19.16
C LEU A 12 -13.24 10.71 -19.87
N HIS A 13 -12.15 11.03 -19.18
CA HIS A 13 -10.96 11.60 -19.81
C HIS A 13 -10.33 10.58 -20.80
N PRO A 14 -9.92 11.00 -22.02
CA PRO A 14 -9.40 10.06 -23.03
C PRO A 14 -8.23 9.19 -22.55
N GLY A 15 -7.30 9.76 -21.77
CA GLY A 15 -6.18 9.01 -21.19
C GLY A 15 -6.63 7.88 -20.26
N LEU A 16 -7.70 8.09 -19.50
CA LEU A 16 -8.25 7.11 -18.57
C LEU A 16 -9.01 5.98 -19.30
N SER A 17 -9.63 6.30 -20.43
CA SER A 17 -10.32 5.30 -21.26
C SER A 17 -9.36 4.20 -21.75
N ARG A 18 -8.10 4.55 -22.04
CA ARG A 18 -7.06 3.59 -22.42
C ARG A 18 -6.73 2.65 -21.28
N THR A 19 -6.52 3.19 -20.08
CA THR A 19 -6.22 2.40 -18.87
C THR A 19 -7.35 1.43 -18.54
N LEU A 20 -8.61 1.86 -18.61
CA LEU A 20 -9.76 1.00 -18.34
C LEU A 20 -9.88 -0.16 -19.34
N LYS A 21 -9.68 0.12 -20.64
CA LYS A 21 -9.65 -0.91 -21.69
C LYS A 21 -8.49 -1.90 -21.51
N GLU A 22 -7.32 -1.41 -21.11
CA GLU A 22 -6.17 -2.26 -20.80
C GLU A 22 -6.46 -3.19 -19.63
N ARG A 23 -7.06 -2.68 -18.55
CA ARG A 23 -7.50 -3.50 -17.41
C ARG A 23 -8.50 -4.57 -17.85
N GLU A 24 -9.52 -4.21 -18.62
CA GLU A 24 -10.50 -5.16 -19.16
C GLU A 24 -9.83 -6.28 -19.97
N LYS A 25 -8.88 -5.91 -20.83
CA LYS A 25 -8.10 -6.87 -21.63
C LYS A 25 -7.30 -7.81 -20.72
N LEU A 26 -6.53 -7.30 -19.76
CA LEU A 26 -5.73 -8.11 -18.84
C LEU A 26 -6.60 -9.09 -18.05
N VAL A 27 -7.72 -8.63 -17.51
CA VAL A 27 -8.70 -9.48 -16.81
C VAL A 27 -9.21 -10.59 -17.72
N SER A 28 -9.55 -10.27 -18.97
CA SER A 28 -10.03 -11.27 -19.95
C SER A 28 -9.00 -12.35 -20.25
N GLN A 29 -7.72 -11.98 -20.23
CA GLN A 29 -6.57 -12.86 -20.47
C GLN A 29 -6.12 -13.62 -19.21
N ARG A 30 -6.73 -13.34 -18.04
CA ARG A 30 -6.31 -13.84 -16.73
C ARG A 30 -4.87 -13.44 -16.37
N GLU A 31 -4.47 -12.27 -16.82
CA GLU A 31 -3.19 -11.64 -16.52
C GLU A 31 -3.42 -10.41 -15.64
N ALA A 32 -2.38 -9.98 -14.92
CA ALA A 32 -2.43 -8.75 -14.15
C ALA A 32 -1.07 -8.06 -14.20
N ASN A 33 -1.09 -6.75 -14.45
CA ASN A 33 0.04 -5.88 -14.14
C ASN A 33 0.00 -5.46 -12.67
N TRP A 34 1.01 -4.74 -12.21
CA TRP A 34 1.14 -4.33 -10.81
C TRP A 34 -0.08 -3.57 -10.27
N ALA A 35 -0.55 -2.56 -11.02
CA ALA A 35 -1.69 -1.74 -10.62
C ALA A 35 -2.99 -2.56 -10.50
N LEU A 36 -3.21 -3.51 -11.41
CA LEU A 36 -4.37 -4.40 -11.33
C LEU A 36 -4.24 -5.41 -10.18
N GLY A 37 -3.03 -5.92 -9.94
CA GLY A 37 -2.73 -6.80 -8.80
C GLY A 37 -2.99 -6.12 -7.46
N GLU A 38 -2.58 -4.86 -7.31
CA GLU A 38 -2.87 -4.03 -6.14
C GLU A 38 -4.40 -3.90 -5.92
N MET A 39 -5.16 -3.61 -6.98
CA MET A 39 -6.62 -3.55 -6.92
C MET A 39 -7.26 -4.88 -6.54
N PHE A 40 -6.73 -6.00 -7.00
CA PHE A 40 -7.22 -7.33 -6.61
C PHE A 40 -6.99 -7.60 -5.13
N ALA A 41 -5.81 -7.28 -4.61
CA ALA A 41 -5.49 -7.44 -3.18
C ALA A 41 -6.40 -6.59 -2.30
N TYR A 42 -6.63 -5.32 -2.67
CA TYR A 42 -7.58 -4.47 -1.92
C TYR A 42 -9.01 -5.00 -2.06
N GLY A 43 -9.43 -5.32 -3.28
CA GLY A 43 -10.77 -5.83 -3.56
C GLY A 43 -11.14 -7.10 -2.80
N SER A 44 -10.19 -8.02 -2.60
CA SER A 44 -10.43 -9.23 -1.81
C SER A 44 -10.62 -8.92 -0.32
N LEU A 45 -9.80 -8.03 0.24
CA LEU A 45 -9.94 -7.60 1.65
C LEU A 45 -11.26 -6.88 1.90
N LEU A 46 -11.66 -5.99 0.97
CA LEU A 46 -12.92 -5.27 1.06
C LEU A 46 -14.12 -6.24 1.03
N LYS A 47 -14.02 -7.30 0.23
CA LYS A 47 -15.03 -8.38 0.19
C LYS A 47 -15.13 -9.15 1.51
N GLU A 48 -14.00 -9.32 2.21
CA GLU A 48 -13.93 -9.95 3.53
C GLU A 48 -14.38 -9.02 4.67
N GLY A 49 -14.79 -7.78 4.37
CA GLY A 49 -15.23 -6.82 5.37
C GLY A 49 -14.08 -6.08 6.06
N ARG A 50 -12.86 -6.14 5.52
CA ARG A 50 -11.70 -5.43 6.06
C ARG A 50 -11.54 -4.07 5.38
N HIS A 51 -11.51 -3.00 6.17
CA HIS A 51 -11.26 -1.64 5.67
C HIS A 51 -9.86 -1.56 5.08
N VAL A 52 -9.76 -0.97 3.89
CA VAL A 52 -8.47 -0.61 3.28
C VAL A 52 -8.37 0.91 3.22
N ARG A 53 -7.30 1.45 3.80
CA ARG A 53 -6.97 2.87 3.81
C ARG A 53 -5.61 3.10 3.17
N LEU A 54 -5.55 3.94 2.14
CA LEU A 54 -4.32 4.36 1.47
C LEU A 54 -4.20 5.87 1.50
N SER A 55 -3.10 6.41 2.02
CA SER A 55 -2.80 7.84 1.94
C SER A 55 -1.37 8.10 1.50
N GLY A 56 -1.15 9.30 0.96
CA GLY A 56 0.16 9.74 0.48
C GLY A 56 0.00 10.83 -0.56
N GLN A 57 1.12 11.34 -1.08
CA GLN A 57 1.10 12.41 -2.06
C GLN A 57 0.69 11.87 -3.44
N ASP A 58 -0.34 12.47 -4.04
CA ASP A 58 -0.90 12.10 -5.35
C ASP A 58 -1.35 10.63 -5.52
N VAL A 59 -1.63 9.92 -4.42
CA VAL A 59 -1.93 8.47 -4.44
C VAL A 59 -3.21 8.11 -5.19
N GLU A 60 -4.19 9.02 -5.27
CA GLU A 60 -5.46 8.80 -5.98
C GLU A 60 -5.25 8.56 -7.47
N ARG A 61 -4.34 9.32 -8.10
CA ARG A 61 -3.88 9.05 -9.46
C ARG A 61 -2.75 8.02 -9.47
N GLY A 62 -1.92 8.04 -8.44
CA GLY A 62 -0.59 7.45 -8.37
C GLY A 62 0.43 8.41 -9.01
N THR A 63 1.60 8.55 -8.38
CA THR A 63 2.71 9.37 -8.88
C THR A 63 3.08 9.00 -10.31
N PHE A 64 3.13 7.70 -10.61
CA PHE A 64 3.41 7.15 -11.93
C PHE A 64 2.17 6.98 -12.81
N SER A 65 1.04 7.58 -12.41
CA SER A 65 -0.26 7.52 -13.11
C SER A 65 -0.74 6.08 -13.40
N HIS A 66 -0.41 5.15 -12.52
CA HIS A 66 -0.78 3.73 -12.68
C HIS A 66 -2.10 3.39 -11.98
N ARG A 67 -2.45 4.12 -10.91
CA ARG A 67 -3.52 3.73 -9.98
C ARG A 67 -4.91 4.19 -10.44
N HIS A 68 -5.09 5.46 -10.77
CA HIS A 68 -6.39 6.01 -11.20
C HIS A 68 -7.58 5.51 -10.35
N SER A 69 -7.46 5.61 -9.02
CA SER A 69 -8.51 5.26 -8.08
C SER A 69 -9.61 6.31 -8.03
N GLU A 70 -9.32 7.55 -8.42
CA GLU A 70 -10.32 8.59 -8.67
C GLU A 70 -10.44 8.87 -10.18
N ILE A 71 -11.67 8.84 -10.66
CA ILE A 71 -12.03 9.09 -12.07
C ILE A 71 -12.82 10.41 -12.07
N ASP A 72 -12.24 11.49 -12.62
CA ASP A 72 -12.78 12.86 -12.89
C ASP A 72 -13.41 13.67 -11.71
N LYS A 73 -13.81 14.94 -11.97
CA LYS A 73 -14.35 15.95 -11.02
C LYS A 73 -15.54 15.48 -10.16
N LYS A 74 -16.23 14.42 -10.56
CA LYS A 74 -17.16 13.67 -9.71
C LYS A 74 -16.42 12.43 -9.25
N VAL A 75 -15.83 12.48 -8.06
CA VAL A 75 -15.06 11.42 -7.42
C VAL A 75 -15.75 10.06 -7.58
N PHE A 76 -15.37 9.27 -8.60
CA PHE A 76 -15.81 7.89 -8.73
C PHE A 76 -14.65 6.96 -8.37
N ILE A 77 -14.85 6.17 -7.33
CA ILE A 77 -13.88 5.22 -6.80
C ILE A 77 -14.36 3.80 -7.12
N PRO A 78 -13.78 3.11 -8.12
CA PRO A 78 -14.26 1.80 -8.56
C PRO A 78 -14.23 0.74 -7.44
N LEU A 79 -13.21 0.81 -6.57
CA LEU A 79 -13.05 -0.14 -5.46
C LEU A 79 -14.17 -0.05 -4.42
N ASN A 80 -14.94 1.05 -4.34
CA ASN A 80 -16.09 1.17 -3.45
C ASN A 80 -17.39 0.57 -4.03
N ASN A 81 -17.34 0.03 -5.25
CA ASN A 81 -18.52 -0.44 -5.98
C ASN A 81 -18.37 -1.88 -6.49
N LEU A 82 -17.60 -2.72 -5.78
CA LEU A 82 -17.31 -4.11 -6.17
C LEU A 82 -18.40 -5.10 -5.73
N TYR A 83 -18.85 -5.01 -4.48
CA TYR A 83 -19.78 -5.97 -3.87
C TYR A 83 -20.80 -5.28 -2.96
N PRO A 84 -22.05 -5.77 -2.89
CA PRO A 84 -22.98 -5.31 -1.86
C PRO A 84 -22.44 -5.62 -0.46
N GLY A 85 -22.43 -4.62 0.43
CA GLY A 85 -21.99 -4.79 1.82
C GLY A 85 -20.48 -4.94 2.04
N GLN A 86 -19.66 -4.67 1.03
CA GLN A 86 -18.19 -4.61 1.21
C GLN A 86 -17.78 -3.57 2.25
N ALA A 87 -16.60 -3.76 2.84
CA ALA A 87 -15.97 -2.71 3.62
C ALA A 87 -15.62 -1.48 2.75
N PRO A 88 -15.49 -0.29 3.37
CA PRO A 88 -15.09 0.90 2.66
C PRO A 88 -13.65 0.79 2.16
N PHE A 89 -13.37 1.39 1.02
CA PHE A 89 -12.02 1.73 0.56
C PHE A 89 -11.85 3.24 0.70
N SER A 90 -10.86 3.67 1.47
CA SER A 90 -10.52 5.08 1.65
C SER A 90 -9.17 5.36 1.01
N ILE A 91 -9.17 6.24 0.01
CA ILE A 91 -7.94 6.77 -0.56
C ILE A 91 -7.95 8.29 -0.44
N CYS A 92 -6.82 8.89 -0.09
CA CYS A 92 -6.71 10.34 0.00
C CYS A 92 -5.34 10.85 -0.38
N ASN A 93 -5.30 11.89 -1.22
CA ASN A 93 -4.10 12.70 -1.40
C ASN A 93 -3.79 13.42 -0.08
N SER A 94 -2.60 13.17 0.45
CA SER A 94 -2.14 13.77 1.69
C SER A 94 -1.66 15.20 1.49
N SER A 95 -1.48 15.93 2.59
CA SER A 95 -0.65 17.14 2.56
C SER A 95 0.80 16.79 2.18
N LEU A 96 1.57 17.81 1.77
CA LEU A 96 2.99 17.68 1.46
C LEU A 96 3.82 17.58 2.76
N SER A 97 3.64 16.48 3.50
CA SER A 97 4.33 16.24 4.78
C SER A 97 4.45 14.74 5.03
N GLU A 98 5.67 14.21 5.07
CA GLU A 98 5.86 12.79 5.40
C GLU A 98 5.74 12.57 6.91
N PHE A 99 6.39 13.40 7.73
CA PHE A 99 6.38 13.23 9.20
C PHE A 99 4.95 13.23 9.77
N GLY A 100 4.14 14.23 9.40
CA GLY A 100 2.78 14.39 9.92
C GLY A 100 1.85 13.28 9.44
N VAL A 101 1.91 12.95 8.15
CA VAL A 101 1.02 11.94 7.55
C VAL A 101 1.42 10.54 7.99
N LEU A 102 2.70 10.20 8.01
CA LEU A 102 3.16 8.89 8.47
C LEU A 102 2.83 8.67 9.95
N GLY A 103 3.01 9.70 10.79
CA GLY A 103 2.60 9.64 12.19
C GLY A 103 1.09 9.44 12.37
N PHE A 104 0.28 10.07 11.51
CA PHE A 104 -1.16 9.88 11.50
C PHE A 104 -1.56 8.44 11.12
N GLU A 105 -1.01 7.90 10.04
CA GLU A 105 -1.34 6.53 9.59
C GLU A 105 -0.85 5.47 10.59
N LEU A 106 0.28 5.71 11.24
CA LEU A 106 0.71 4.89 12.38
C LEU A 106 -0.36 4.88 13.47
N GLY A 107 -0.82 6.05 13.93
CA GLY A 107 -1.89 6.13 14.95
C GLY A 107 -3.18 5.43 14.52
N TYR A 108 -3.55 5.55 13.24
CA TYR A 108 -4.71 4.87 12.67
C TYR A 108 -4.56 3.34 12.75
N SER A 109 -3.41 2.81 12.30
CA SER A 109 -3.12 1.37 12.30
C SER A 109 -3.08 0.75 13.70
N LEU A 110 -2.66 1.52 14.72
CA LEU A 110 -2.67 1.08 16.11
C LEU A 110 -4.08 0.98 16.69
N THR A 111 -5.04 1.74 16.15
CA THR A 111 -6.40 1.82 16.65
C THR A 111 -7.31 0.77 16.01
N ASN A 112 -7.11 0.48 14.72
CA ASN A 112 -7.86 -0.53 13.98
C ASN A 112 -6.93 -1.61 13.41
N PRO A 113 -6.65 -2.69 14.17
CA PRO A 113 -5.71 -3.74 13.75
C PRO A 113 -6.25 -4.60 12.60
N ASP A 114 -7.57 -4.62 12.37
CA ASP A 114 -8.19 -5.42 11.32
C ASP A 114 -8.16 -4.71 9.95
N ALA A 115 -7.93 -3.39 9.93
CA ALA A 115 -7.80 -2.61 8.71
C ALA A 115 -6.41 -2.78 8.08
N LEU A 116 -6.37 -2.78 6.75
CA LEU A 116 -5.14 -2.58 6.00
C LEU A 116 -4.90 -1.08 5.86
N VAL A 117 -3.87 -0.56 6.54
CA VAL A 117 -3.47 0.84 6.49
C VAL A 117 -2.16 0.95 5.72
N LEU A 118 -2.15 1.76 4.67
CA LEU A 118 -1.00 1.97 3.80
C LEU A 118 -0.66 3.46 3.74
N TRP A 119 0.64 3.75 3.79
CA TRP A 119 1.19 5.05 3.45
C TRP A 119 2.13 4.91 2.25
N GLU A 120 1.91 5.70 1.20
CA GLU A 120 2.75 5.73 0.00
C GLU A 120 3.56 7.03 -0.06
N ALA A 121 4.87 6.89 -0.13
CA ALA A 121 5.77 8.00 -0.45
C ALA A 121 5.71 8.31 -1.95
N GLN A 122 5.85 9.57 -2.34
CA GLN A 122 5.92 9.94 -3.76
C GLN A 122 7.15 9.30 -4.43
N PHE A 123 8.29 9.41 -3.76
CA PHE A 123 9.50 8.62 -3.98
C PHE A 123 9.99 8.14 -2.62
N GLY A 124 10.53 6.91 -2.55
CA GLY A 124 11.01 6.34 -1.30
C GLY A 124 12.10 7.19 -0.63
N ASP A 125 12.84 7.99 -1.41
CA ASP A 125 13.90 8.88 -0.93
C ASP A 125 13.42 9.85 0.17
N PHE A 126 12.16 10.33 0.07
CA PHE A 126 11.58 11.33 0.99
C PHE A 126 11.14 10.77 2.34
N MET A 127 11.06 9.45 2.52
CA MET A 127 10.66 8.86 3.82
C MET A 127 11.59 9.29 4.97
N ASN A 128 12.81 9.73 4.66
CA ASN A 128 13.81 10.17 5.64
C ASN A 128 13.39 11.41 6.44
N THR A 129 12.48 12.23 5.93
CA THR A 129 11.94 13.37 6.67
C THR A 129 11.02 12.90 7.82
N ALA A 130 10.50 11.66 7.74
CA ALA A 130 9.70 11.00 8.78
C ALA A 130 10.50 10.02 9.65
N GLN A 131 11.83 10.09 9.63
CA GLN A 131 12.71 9.13 10.31
C GLN A 131 12.38 8.91 11.80
N CYS A 132 11.99 9.97 12.51
CA CYS A 132 11.62 9.87 13.93
C CYS A 132 10.43 8.91 14.14
N ILE A 133 9.42 8.96 13.25
CA ILE A 133 8.27 8.06 13.32
C ILE A 133 8.72 6.61 13.08
N ILE A 134 9.58 6.40 12.08
CA ILE A 134 10.11 5.08 11.73
C ILE A 134 10.90 4.49 12.91
N ASP A 135 11.90 5.23 13.41
CA ASP A 135 12.82 4.70 14.43
C ASP A 135 12.15 4.55 15.80
N GLN A 136 11.41 5.57 16.25
CA GLN A 136 10.92 5.63 17.62
C GLN A 136 9.62 4.88 17.85
N PHE A 137 8.87 4.61 16.77
CA PHE A 137 7.56 3.99 16.87
C PHE A 137 7.40 2.78 15.96
N LEU A 138 7.64 2.90 14.65
CA LEU A 138 7.36 1.81 13.73
C LEU A 138 8.27 0.60 13.99
N CYS A 139 9.58 0.80 14.05
CA CYS A 139 10.55 -0.29 14.24
C CYS A 139 10.65 -0.75 15.70
N SER A 140 10.52 0.16 16.68
CA SER A 140 10.78 -0.14 18.09
C SER A 140 9.54 -0.19 18.99
N GLY A 141 8.36 0.19 18.49
CA GLY A 141 7.15 0.36 19.28
C GLY A 141 6.66 -0.91 19.97
N GLN A 142 6.78 -2.06 19.30
CA GLN A 142 6.41 -3.34 19.91
C GLN A 142 7.30 -3.68 21.11
N GLN A 143 8.61 -3.49 20.99
CA GLN A 143 9.54 -3.80 22.07
C GLN A 143 9.48 -2.79 23.21
N LYS A 144 9.29 -1.50 22.90
CA LYS A 144 9.22 -0.43 23.91
C LYS A 144 7.91 -0.42 24.67
N TRP A 145 6.79 -0.69 23.99
CA TRP A 145 5.45 -0.42 24.53
C TRP A 145 4.42 -1.52 24.30
N VAL A 146 4.82 -2.68 23.74
CA VAL A 146 3.91 -3.79 23.40
C VAL A 146 2.78 -3.32 22.47
N ARG A 147 3.12 -2.42 21.54
CA ARG A 147 2.21 -1.90 20.52
C ARG A 147 2.61 -2.43 19.15
N GLN A 148 1.76 -3.29 18.59
CA GLN A 148 1.88 -3.79 17.23
C GLN A 148 1.17 -2.84 16.27
N SER A 149 1.80 -2.55 15.14
CA SER A 149 1.25 -1.78 14.05
C SER A 149 1.16 -2.67 12.80
N GLY A 150 0.03 -2.61 12.11
CA GLY A 150 -0.15 -3.24 10.79
C GLY A 150 0.13 -2.29 9.62
N LEU A 151 0.75 -1.13 9.87
CA LEU A 151 1.04 -0.13 8.85
C LEU A 151 1.97 -0.66 7.77
N VAL A 152 1.59 -0.48 6.50
CA VAL A 152 2.39 -0.81 5.33
C VAL A 152 2.99 0.45 4.73
N LEU A 153 4.30 0.45 4.48
CA LEU A 153 4.98 1.52 3.74
C LEU A 153 5.17 1.11 2.27
N LEU A 154 4.61 1.89 1.35
CA LEU A 154 4.87 1.78 -0.08
C LEU A 154 5.93 2.81 -0.46
N LEU A 155 7.13 2.33 -0.75
CA LEU A 155 8.31 3.17 -1.01
C LEU A 155 8.82 2.93 -2.44
N PRO A 156 8.41 3.74 -3.43
CA PRO A 156 8.95 3.63 -4.78
C PRO A 156 10.47 3.71 -4.79
N HIS A 157 11.12 2.75 -5.44
CA HIS A 157 12.56 2.55 -5.43
C HIS A 157 13.03 1.97 -6.77
N GLY A 158 14.13 2.48 -7.31
CA GLY A 158 14.72 1.98 -8.55
C GLY A 158 15.76 2.93 -9.14
N PHE A 159 16.84 2.38 -9.71
CA PHE A 159 17.90 3.16 -10.34
C PHE A 159 17.63 3.37 -11.83
N GLU A 160 16.76 4.34 -12.15
CA GLU A 160 16.30 4.62 -13.53
C GLU A 160 16.95 5.86 -14.16
N GLY A 161 18.00 6.41 -13.54
CA GLY A 161 18.70 7.60 -14.05
C GLY A 161 18.01 8.94 -13.74
N MET A 162 17.02 8.94 -12.85
CA MET A 162 16.23 10.12 -12.44
C MET A 162 16.93 11.03 -11.41
N GLY A 163 18.17 10.69 -11.02
CA GLY A 163 18.97 11.45 -10.06
C GLY A 163 18.89 10.92 -8.63
N PRO A 164 19.69 11.50 -7.71
CA PRO A 164 19.93 10.95 -6.38
C PRO A 164 18.74 10.96 -5.43
N GLU A 165 17.73 11.81 -5.67
CA GLU A 165 16.52 11.94 -4.82
C GLU A 165 15.28 11.24 -5.42
N HIS A 166 15.50 10.38 -6.42
CA HIS A 166 14.45 9.62 -7.11
C HIS A 166 14.93 8.19 -7.38
N SER A 167 15.76 7.64 -6.48
CA SER A 167 16.45 6.37 -6.73
C SER A 167 16.37 5.41 -5.55
N SER A 168 16.58 5.88 -4.32
CA SER A 168 16.81 5.02 -3.17
C SER A 168 15.80 5.24 -2.04
N ALA A 169 14.99 4.21 -1.78
CA ALA A 169 14.20 4.11 -0.55
C ALA A 169 15.04 3.75 0.70
N ARG A 170 16.38 3.72 0.58
CA ARG A 170 17.33 3.40 1.65
C ARG A 170 17.08 2.02 2.31
N PRO A 171 17.01 0.91 1.53
CA PRO A 171 16.84 -0.45 2.06
C PRO A 171 17.73 -0.76 3.26
N GLU A 172 18.99 -0.36 3.17
CA GLU A 172 20.03 -0.61 4.15
C GLU A 172 19.62 -0.13 5.54
N ARG A 173 18.85 0.96 5.62
CA ARG A 173 18.40 1.53 6.90
C ARG A 173 17.31 0.67 7.54
N PHE A 174 16.36 0.18 6.75
CA PHE A 174 15.33 -0.73 7.24
C PHE A 174 15.90 -2.09 7.64
N LEU A 175 16.92 -2.56 6.92
CA LEU A 175 17.67 -3.76 7.30
C LEU A 175 18.41 -3.57 8.62
N MET A 176 19.08 -2.42 8.82
CA MET A 176 19.73 -2.08 10.10
C MET A 176 18.74 -1.99 11.27
N ASN A 177 17.51 -1.53 11.01
CA ASN A 177 16.46 -1.42 12.02
C ASN A 177 15.69 -2.74 12.26
N SER A 178 15.92 -3.76 11.43
CA SER A 178 15.30 -5.09 11.61
C SER A 178 16.02 -5.86 12.72
N ASN A 179 15.23 -6.52 13.58
CA ASN A 179 15.73 -7.39 14.66
C ASN A 179 15.08 -8.79 14.56
N ASP A 180 14.70 -9.20 13.36
CA ASP A 180 14.16 -10.53 13.11
C ASP A 180 15.28 -11.55 12.94
N ASP A 181 15.03 -12.76 13.41
CA ASP A 181 15.92 -13.90 13.27
C ASP A 181 16.11 -14.24 11.80
N GLU A 182 17.33 -14.06 11.30
CA GLU A 182 17.75 -14.36 9.93
C GLU A 182 17.46 -15.80 9.48
N SER A 183 17.36 -16.74 10.43
CA SER A 183 17.05 -18.15 10.18
C SER A 183 15.55 -18.44 10.12
N HIS A 184 14.71 -17.49 10.57
CA HIS A 184 13.27 -17.63 10.60
C HIS A 184 12.62 -17.13 9.31
N VAL A 185 12.41 -18.05 8.36
CA VAL A 185 11.58 -17.78 7.17
C VAL A 185 10.11 -18.00 7.52
N PRO A 186 9.22 -16.99 7.37
CA PRO A 186 7.79 -17.18 7.57
C PRO A 186 7.28 -18.30 6.65
N VAL A 187 6.46 -19.20 7.17
CA VAL A 187 6.01 -20.41 6.44
C VAL A 187 5.30 -20.05 5.12
N SER A 188 4.68 -18.86 5.03
CA SER A 188 4.04 -18.33 3.82
C SER A 188 5.00 -17.92 2.70
N PHE A 189 6.26 -17.60 3.01
CA PHE A 189 7.25 -17.11 2.03
C PHE A 189 7.87 -18.22 1.18
N LYS A 190 7.75 -19.49 1.58
CA LYS A 190 8.31 -20.62 0.82
C LYS A 190 7.60 -20.90 -0.52
N LEU A 191 6.50 -20.21 -0.82
CA LEU A 191 5.66 -20.46 -2.00
C LEU A 191 5.81 -19.43 -3.14
N LEU A 192 6.66 -18.41 -3.03
CA LEU A 192 6.78 -17.34 -4.04
C LEU A 192 8.21 -17.22 -4.59
N ASN A 193 8.33 -17.29 -5.92
CA ASN A 193 9.60 -17.33 -6.67
C ASN A 193 10.46 -16.05 -6.51
N PRO A 194 11.81 -16.14 -6.60
CA PRO A 194 12.71 -15.10 -6.08
C PRO A 194 12.97 -13.86 -6.97
N ILE A 195 12.40 -13.77 -8.17
CA ILE A 195 13.06 -12.99 -9.24
C ILE A 195 12.66 -11.51 -9.31
N HIS A 196 11.52 -11.07 -8.78
CA HIS A 196 11.12 -9.65 -8.80
C HIS A 196 10.43 -9.23 -7.50
N TYR A 197 11.14 -8.54 -6.61
CA TYR A 197 10.56 -7.91 -5.42
C TYR A 197 10.92 -6.41 -5.38
N PRO A 198 9.97 -5.49 -5.53
CA PRO A 198 10.07 -4.21 -4.83
C PRO A 198 9.87 -4.46 -3.33
N MET A 199 10.64 -3.75 -2.51
CA MET A 199 10.69 -3.95 -1.07
C MET A 199 9.36 -3.50 -0.43
N GLN A 200 8.49 -4.45 -0.09
CA GLN A 200 7.28 -4.20 0.68
C GLN A 200 7.57 -4.56 2.14
N LEU A 201 7.99 -3.57 2.93
CA LEU A 201 8.30 -3.78 4.35
C LEU A 201 7.00 -3.78 5.15
N THR A 202 6.55 -4.97 5.53
CA THR A 202 5.50 -5.14 6.55
C THR A 202 6.20 -5.52 7.85
N PHE A 203 6.27 -4.60 8.81
CA PHE A 203 6.78 -4.90 10.15
C PHE A 203 5.63 -5.43 11.01
N GLY A 204 5.56 -6.75 11.21
CA GLY A 204 4.55 -7.34 12.08
C GLY A 204 4.67 -8.85 12.19
N LYS A 205 5.34 -9.35 13.24
CA LYS A 205 5.21 -10.76 13.64
C LYS A 205 3.81 -11.00 14.20
N GLN A 206 3.05 -11.91 13.59
CA GLN A 206 2.04 -12.69 14.30
C GLN A 206 2.78 -13.65 15.25
N SER A 207 2.99 -13.23 16.49
CA SER A 207 3.45 -14.13 17.54
C SER A 207 2.31 -15.08 17.89
N TYR A 208 2.39 -16.33 17.47
CA TYR A 208 1.62 -17.41 18.08
C TYR A 208 2.06 -17.51 19.54
N ALA A 209 1.18 -17.10 20.45
CA ALA A 209 1.35 -17.39 21.87
C ALA A 209 1.30 -18.91 22.04
N SER A 210 2.47 -19.53 22.26
CA SER A 210 2.54 -20.85 22.86
C SER A 210 2.14 -20.70 24.32
N ILE A 211 0.87 -20.96 24.62
CA ILE A 211 0.45 -21.28 25.97
C ILE A 211 0.95 -22.70 26.21
N SER A 212 2.14 -22.84 26.80
CA SER A 212 2.52 -24.08 27.48
C SER A 212 1.99 -24.01 28.90
N SER A 213 1.13 -25.00 29.20
CA SER A 213 0.61 -25.42 30.51
C SER A 213 1.56 -25.25 31.70
#